data_AF-A0A956DJD8-F1
#
_entry.id   AF-A0A956DJD8-F1
#
_cell.length_a   1.000
_cell.length_b   1.000
_cell.length_c   1.000
_cell.angle_alpha   90.00
_cell.angle_beta   90.00
_cell.angle_gamma   90.00
#
_symmetry.space_group_name_H-M   'P 1'
#
loop_
_entity.id
_entity.type
_entity.pdbx_description
1 polymer ?
#
loop_
_entity_poly.entity_id
_entity_poly.type
_entity_poly.pdbx_seq_one_letter_code
_entity_poly.pdbx_strand_id
1 'polypeptide(L)'
;ESYGEAMTTVASLFELDDEYTQDRALRVLVSKAAQYPDSREPALALLVTSMGSGGLDLLYDLMNRSKSLRPKILTMFESAEIRERFSPALAIAYDLRVAPDCASRLPLLDRAARLGDERTIAVLAPLSERTKTGCGRWKNMPCKAPCEAQAKEFQGVVRQIQERLKE
;
A
#
# COMPACT_ATOMS: atom_id res chain seq x y z
N GLU A 1 -23.65 15.89 9.54
CA GLU A 1 -22.69 15.54 10.60
C GLU A 1 -21.29 15.67 10.03
N SER A 2 -20.44 16.47 10.69
CA SER A 2 -19.08 16.70 10.23
C SER A 2 -18.23 15.46 10.52
N TYR A 3 -17.46 14.99 9.54
CA TYR A 3 -16.53 13.90 9.78
C TYR A 3 -15.49 14.28 10.87
N GLY A 4 -15.28 15.57 11.13
CA GLY A 4 -14.38 16.05 12.19
C GLY A 4 -14.81 15.62 13.60
N GLU A 5 -16.07 15.84 13.96
CA GLU A 5 -16.62 15.42 15.26
C GLU A 5 -16.62 13.89 15.42
N ALA A 6 -16.88 13.19 14.32
CA ALA A 6 -16.78 11.73 14.29
C ALA A 6 -15.35 11.26 14.59
N MET A 7 -14.30 11.93 14.06
CA MET A 7 -12.92 11.55 14.34
C MET A 7 -12.52 11.78 15.79
N THR A 8 -13.04 12.80 16.46
CA THR A 8 -12.84 12.97 17.92
C THR A 8 -13.45 11.82 18.69
N THR A 9 -14.67 11.41 18.34
CA THR A 9 -15.33 10.27 18.99
C THR A 9 -14.58 8.96 18.76
N VAL A 10 -14.11 8.73 17.52
CA VAL A 10 -13.32 7.54 17.18
C VAL A 10 -11.99 7.53 17.93
N ALA A 11 -11.32 8.68 18.07
CA ALA A 11 -10.10 8.80 18.88
C ALA A 11 -10.33 8.35 20.33
N SER A 12 -11.40 8.85 20.96
CA SER A 12 -11.76 8.44 22.32
C SER A 12 -12.10 6.96 22.42
N LEU A 13 -12.74 6.35 21.42
CA LEU A 13 -12.99 4.91 21.40
C LEU A 13 -11.68 4.11 21.36
N PHE A 14 -10.70 4.52 20.55
CA PHE A 14 -9.40 3.85 20.48
C PHE A 14 -8.58 3.98 21.77
N GLU A 15 -8.77 5.05 22.54
CA GLU A 15 -8.13 5.20 23.86
C GLU A 15 -8.77 4.31 24.94
N LEU A 16 -10.03 3.92 24.76
CA LEU A 16 -10.77 3.09 25.73
C LEU A 16 -10.47 1.61 25.58
N ASP A 17 -10.40 1.10 24.35
CA ASP A 17 -10.13 -0.31 24.07
C ASP A 17 -9.44 -0.49 22.71
N ASP A 18 -8.32 -1.19 22.72
CA ASP A 18 -7.52 -1.51 21.53
C ASP A 18 -8.30 -2.37 20.52
N GLU A 19 -9.33 -3.11 20.94
CA GLU A 19 -10.18 -3.91 20.04
C GLU A 19 -10.82 -3.02 18.95
N TYR A 20 -11.20 -1.79 19.29
CA TYR A 20 -11.80 -0.85 18.34
C TYR A 20 -10.84 -0.46 17.21
N THR A 21 -9.53 -0.50 17.42
CA THR A 21 -8.53 -0.19 16.37
C THR A 21 -8.58 -1.19 15.21
N GLN A 22 -9.06 -2.41 15.48
CA GLN A 22 -9.20 -3.48 14.49
C GLN A 22 -10.62 -3.59 13.93
N ASP A 23 -11.60 -2.87 14.50
CA ASP A 23 -12.98 -2.89 14.02
C ASP A 23 -13.08 -2.46 12.55
N ARG A 24 -13.74 -3.30 11.75
CA ARG A 24 -13.83 -3.10 10.30
C ARG A 24 -14.59 -1.82 9.94
N ALA A 25 -15.66 -1.49 10.66
CA ALA A 25 -16.48 -0.32 10.35
C ALA A 25 -15.72 0.97 10.68
N LEU A 26 -15.02 1.01 11.82
CA LEU A 26 -14.17 2.12 12.22
C LEU A 26 -13.00 2.32 11.25
N ARG A 27 -12.34 1.24 10.80
CA ARG A 27 -11.28 1.31 9.77
C ARG A 27 -11.76 1.92 8.46
N VAL A 28 -12.96 1.53 8.01
CA VAL A 28 -13.60 2.11 6.81
C VAL A 28 -13.94 3.58 7.03
N LEU A 29 -14.49 3.92 8.20
CA LEU A 29 -14.86 5.30 8.55
C LEU A 29 -13.65 6.23 8.57
N VAL A 30 -12.56 5.85 9.24
CA VAL A 30 -11.32 6.65 9.31
C VAL A 30 -10.69 6.80 7.93
N SER A 31 -10.62 5.72 7.14
CA SER A 31 -10.10 5.79 5.76
C SER A 31 -10.94 6.70 4.85
N LYS A 32 -12.26 6.73 5.08
CA LYS A 32 -13.17 7.61 4.36
C LYS A 32 -12.98 9.07 4.79
N ALA A 33 -12.92 9.33 6.09
CA ALA A 33 -12.69 10.66 6.66
C ALA A 33 -11.37 11.29 6.17
N ALA A 34 -10.30 10.50 6.03
CA ALA A 34 -9.02 10.98 5.48
C ALA A 34 -9.13 11.66 4.10
N GLN A 35 -10.18 11.33 3.33
CA GLN A 35 -10.38 11.89 1.99
C GLN A 35 -11.05 13.27 2.03
N TYR A 36 -11.75 13.65 3.10
CA TYR A 36 -12.49 14.90 3.22
C TYR A 36 -11.65 16.00 3.91
N PRO A 37 -11.61 17.24 3.37
CA PRO A 37 -10.75 18.30 3.93
C PRO A 37 -10.98 18.63 5.41
N ASP A 38 -12.23 18.56 5.88
CA ASP A 38 -12.65 18.89 7.25
C ASP A 38 -12.17 17.90 8.32
N SER A 39 -11.84 16.68 7.90
CA SER A 39 -11.54 15.54 8.78
C SER A 39 -10.26 14.81 8.40
N ARG A 40 -9.57 15.29 7.37
CA ARG A 40 -8.34 14.68 6.84
C ARG A 40 -7.26 14.55 7.89
N GLU A 41 -6.89 15.65 8.52
CA GLU A 41 -5.79 15.67 9.48
C GLU A 41 -6.05 14.76 10.69
N PRO A 42 -7.20 14.84 11.38
CA PRO A 42 -7.45 13.92 12.50
C PRO A 42 -7.53 12.46 12.04
N ALA A 43 -8.11 12.17 10.87
CA ALA A 43 -8.14 10.80 10.35
C ALA A 43 -6.74 10.26 10.01
N LEU A 44 -5.89 11.07 9.37
CA LEU A 44 -4.50 10.68 9.09
C LEU A 44 -3.69 10.48 10.37
N ALA A 45 -3.93 11.29 11.41
CA ALA A 45 -3.29 11.11 12.71
C ALA A 45 -3.65 9.74 13.30
N LEU A 46 -4.95 9.39 13.36
CA LEU A 46 -5.40 8.08 13.88
C LEU A 46 -4.79 6.90 13.13
N LEU A 47 -4.69 6.97 11.80
CA LEU A 47 -4.06 5.93 10.98
C LEU A 47 -2.56 5.75 11.30
N VAL A 48 -1.87 6.82 11.69
CA VAL A 48 -0.42 6.79 11.96
C VAL A 48 -0.10 6.39 13.40
N THR A 49 -0.95 6.77 14.36
CA THR A 49 -0.65 6.67 15.80
C THR A 49 -1.47 5.59 16.50
N SER A 50 -2.78 5.56 16.30
CA SER A 50 -3.70 4.77 17.13
C SER A 50 -4.00 3.39 16.57
N MET A 51 -3.87 3.19 15.27
CA MET A 51 -4.31 1.95 14.60
C MET A 51 -3.18 0.94 14.33
N GLY A 52 -2.01 1.16 14.93
CA GLY A 52 -0.83 0.31 14.77
C GLY A 52 -0.42 0.10 13.29
N SER A 53 0.12 -1.08 12.99
CA SER A 53 0.52 -1.43 11.61
C SER A 53 -0.68 -1.47 10.64
N GLY A 54 -1.88 -1.82 11.14
CA GLY A 54 -3.10 -1.88 10.35
C GLY A 54 -3.55 -0.51 9.84
N GLY A 55 -3.29 0.55 10.59
CA GLY A 55 -3.49 1.94 10.15
C GLY A 55 -2.53 2.34 9.03
N LEU A 56 -1.26 1.93 9.12
CA LEU A 56 -0.26 2.17 8.07
C LEU A 56 -0.54 1.38 6.79
N ASP A 57 -1.11 0.18 6.91
CA ASP A 57 -1.61 -0.61 5.78
C ASP A 57 -2.71 0.14 5.03
N LEU A 58 -3.69 0.70 5.75
CA LEU A 58 -4.75 1.54 5.18
C LEU A 58 -4.19 2.83 4.58
N LEU A 59 -3.17 3.42 5.20
CA LEU A 59 -2.51 4.62 4.68
C LEU A 59 -1.81 4.33 3.34
N TYR A 60 -1.18 3.17 3.18
CA TYR A 60 -0.61 2.73 1.90
C TYR A 60 -1.70 2.54 0.83
N ASP A 61 -2.85 1.97 1.20
CA ASP A 61 -3.99 1.85 0.29
C ASP A 61 -4.54 3.21 -0.15
N LEU A 62 -4.66 4.16 0.78
CA LEU A 62 -5.06 5.53 0.48
C LEU A 62 -4.07 6.23 -0.45
N MET A 63 -2.76 6.03 -0.25
CA MET A 63 -1.71 6.55 -1.14
C MET A 63 -1.87 6.03 -2.58
N ASN A 64 -2.33 4.78 -2.75
CA ASN A 64 -2.54 4.18 -4.06
C ASN A 64 -3.83 4.67 -4.73
N ARG A 65 -4.89 4.89 -3.95
CA ARG A 65 -6.23 5.25 -4.47
C ARG A 65 -6.42 6.76 -4.65
N SER A 66 -5.78 7.57 -3.81
CA SER A 66 -5.96 9.03 -3.80
C SER A 66 -4.71 9.77 -4.29
N LYS A 67 -4.80 10.34 -5.50
CA LYS A 67 -3.72 11.16 -6.07
C LYS A 67 -3.42 12.40 -5.24
N SER A 68 -4.42 12.99 -4.59
CA SER A 68 -4.26 14.21 -3.78
C SER A 68 -3.57 13.93 -2.44
N LEU A 69 -3.80 12.76 -1.84
CA LEU A 69 -3.16 12.37 -0.58
C LEU A 69 -1.77 11.76 -0.77
N ARG A 70 -1.49 11.21 -1.95
CA ARG A 70 -0.25 10.50 -2.24
C ARG A 70 1.03 11.26 -1.85
N PRO A 71 1.23 12.55 -2.20
CA PRO A 71 2.45 13.27 -1.82
C PRO A 71 2.62 13.36 -0.30
N LYS A 72 1.53 13.68 0.42
CA LYS A 72 1.55 13.80 1.88
C LYS A 72 1.88 12.47 2.56
N ILE A 73 1.28 11.38 2.09
CA ILE A 73 1.54 10.05 2.65
C ILE A 73 2.97 9.59 2.36
N LEU A 74 3.50 9.90 1.16
CA LEU A 74 4.90 9.60 0.86
C LEU A 74 5.86 10.33 1.80
N THR A 75 5.62 11.61 2.09
CA THR A 75 6.39 12.36 3.09
C THR A 75 6.29 11.74 4.49
N MET A 76 5.12 11.29 4.91
CA MET A 76 4.98 10.56 6.19
C MET A 76 5.85 9.28 6.19
N PHE A 77 5.83 8.53 5.09
CA PHE A 77 6.64 7.32 4.94
C PHE A 77 8.14 7.59 4.75
N GLU A 78 8.63 8.82 4.74
CA GLU A 78 10.07 9.11 4.84
C GLU A 78 10.60 8.95 6.27
N SER A 79 9.73 9.03 7.28
CA SER A 79 10.10 8.83 8.68
C SER A 79 10.46 7.37 8.97
N ALA A 80 11.65 7.15 9.55
CA ALA A 80 12.10 5.83 9.99
C ALA A 80 11.17 5.24 11.07
N GLU A 81 10.71 6.06 12.01
CA GLU A 81 9.79 5.67 13.08
C GLU A 81 8.48 5.10 12.53
N ILE A 82 7.96 5.68 11.44
CA ILE A 82 6.74 5.19 10.80
C ILE A 82 7.02 3.87 10.08
N ARG A 83 8.16 3.75 9.38
CA ARG A 83 8.55 2.52 8.67
C ARG A 83 8.76 1.33 9.61
N GLU A 84 9.30 1.56 10.81
CA GLU A 84 9.49 0.53 11.83
C GLU A 84 8.16 -0.12 12.28
N ARG A 85 7.06 0.63 12.19
CA ARG A 85 5.71 0.14 12.52
C ARG A 85 4.97 -0.52 11.35
N PHE A 86 5.58 -0.62 10.17
CA PHE A 86 4.95 -1.28 9.03
C PHE A 86 4.65 -2.75 9.35
N SER A 87 3.52 -3.24 8.84
CA SER A 87 3.31 -4.68 8.79
C SER A 87 4.42 -5.32 7.93
N PRO A 88 4.82 -6.57 8.19
CA PRO A 88 5.86 -7.23 7.39
C PRO A 88 5.56 -7.23 5.89
N ALA A 89 4.29 -7.38 5.52
CA ALA A 89 3.83 -7.35 4.14
C ALA A 89 3.89 -5.93 3.53
N LEU A 90 3.54 -4.90 4.29
CA LEU A 90 3.69 -3.51 3.85
C LEU A 90 5.16 -3.15 3.65
N ALA A 91 6.03 -3.54 4.58
CA ALA A 91 7.45 -3.23 4.52
C ALA A 91 8.07 -3.72 3.21
N ILE A 92 7.83 -4.99 2.83
CA ILE A 92 8.36 -5.51 1.57
C ILE A 92 7.68 -4.91 0.33
N ALA A 93 6.37 -4.63 0.36
CA ALA A 93 5.68 -3.95 -0.73
C ALA A 93 6.19 -2.51 -0.95
N TYR A 94 6.51 -1.80 0.13
CA TYR A 94 7.07 -0.46 0.07
C TYR A 94 8.53 -0.47 -0.41
N ASP A 95 9.37 -1.37 0.11
CA ASP A 95 10.77 -1.49 -0.33
C ASP A 95 10.88 -1.79 -1.83
N LEU A 96 10.05 -2.71 -2.34
CA LEU A 96 9.95 -2.99 -3.78
C LEU A 96 9.45 -1.79 -4.59
N ARG A 97 8.59 -0.95 -4.01
CA ARG A 97 8.06 0.23 -4.68
C ARG A 97 9.12 1.32 -4.82
N VAL A 98 9.88 1.58 -3.77
CA VAL A 98 10.89 2.65 -3.72
C VAL A 98 12.23 2.22 -4.31
N ALA A 99 12.44 0.93 -4.58
CA ALA A 99 13.62 0.44 -5.30
C ALA A 99 13.79 1.22 -6.64
N PRO A 100 14.99 1.74 -6.93
CA PRO A 100 15.19 2.67 -8.05
C PRO A 100 15.06 2.01 -9.42
N ASP A 101 15.33 0.71 -9.53
CA ASP A 101 15.41 -0.01 -10.80
C ASP A 101 15.04 -1.49 -10.67
N CYS A 102 14.96 -2.20 -11.79
CA CYS A 102 14.60 -3.62 -11.79
C CYS A 102 15.65 -4.50 -11.08
N ALA A 103 16.93 -4.13 -11.13
CA ALA A 103 18.02 -4.91 -10.54
C ALA A 103 18.00 -4.86 -9.00
N SER A 104 17.77 -3.68 -8.42
CA SER A 104 17.64 -3.46 -6.98
C SER A 104 16.44 -4.18 -6.34
N ARG A 105 15.45 -4.60 -7.14
CA ARG A 105 14.33 -5.42 -6.68
C ARG A 105 14.66 -6.90 -6.55
N LEU A 106 15.64 -7.42 -7.29
CA LEU A 106 16.03 -8.84 -7.27
C LEU A 106 16.37 -9.37 -5.87
N PRO A 107 17.25 -8.72 -5.07
CA PRO A 107 17.58 -9.21 -3.73
C PRO A 107 16.39 -9.16 -2.74
N LEU A 108 15.31 -8.47 -3.08
CA LEU A 108 14.10 -8.38 -2.25
C LEU A 108 13.11 -9.53 -2.53
N LEU A 109 13.28 -10.27 -3.63
CA LEU A 109 12.30 -11.25 -4.12
C LEU A 109 12.07 -12.42 -3.16
N ASP A 110 13.12 -12.94 -2.51
CA ASP A 110 12.98 -14.02 -1.55
C ASP A 110 12.14 -13.61 -0.33
N ARG A 111 12.34 -12.38 0.15
CA ARG A 111 11.54 -11.83 1.24
C ARG A 111 10.11 -11.53 0.78
N ALA A 112 9.96 -11.08 -0.46
CA ALA A 112 8.66 -10.82 -1.09
C ALA A 112 7.81 -12.08 -1.23
N ALA A 113 8.41 -13.20 -1.63
CA ALA A 113 7.71 -14.48 -1.71
C ALA A 113 7.16 -14.94 -0.36
N ARG A 114 7.92 -14.72 0.73
CA ARG A 114 7.53 -15.14 2.08
C ARG A 114 6.52 -14.21 2.76
N LEU A 115 6.72 -12.90 2.63
CA LEU A 115 6.00 -11.90 3.43
C LEU A 115 5.00 -11.07 2.61
N GLY A 116 5.17 -10.98 1.29
CA GLY A 116 4.41 -10.07 0.44
C GLY A 116 2.99 -10.55 0.17
N ASP A 117 2.06 -9.62 0.01
CA ASP A 117 0.63 -9.88 -0.21
C ASP A 117 0.15 -9.27 -1.54
N GLU A 118 -1.15 -8.99 -1.68
CA GLU A 118 -1.74 -8.35 -2.86
C GLU A 118 -1.04 -7.03 -3.22
N ARG A 119 -0.50 -6.31 -2.25
CA ARG A 119 0.23 -5.04 -2.49
C ARG A 119 1.55 -5.31 -3.17
N THR A 120 2.26 -6.36 -2.78
CA THR A 120 3.48 -6.81 -3.45
C THR A 120 3.19 -7.24 -4.89
N ILE A 121 2.10 -7.98 -5.11
CA ILE A 121 1.64 -8.35 -6.46
C ILE A 121 1.38 -7.10 -7.30
N ALA A 122 0.66 -6.12 -6.75
CA ALA A 122 0.34 -4.86 -7.42
C ALA A 122 1.58 -4.04 -7.81
N VAL A 123 2.72 -4.25 -7.13
CA VAL A 123 4.01 -3.63 -7.49
C VAL A 123 4.74 -4.45 -8.58
N LEU A 124 4.83 -5.77 -8.45
CA LEU A 124 5.66 -6.60 -9.33
C LEU A 124 4.99 -6.98 -10.66
N ALA A 125 3.68 -7.22 -10.69
CA ALA A 125 2.99 -7.66 -11.90
C ALA A 125 3.08 -6.63 -13.04
N PRO A 126 2.81 -5.32 -12.83
CA PRO A 126 2.93 -4.34 -13.91
C PRO A 126 4.35 -4.15 -14.45
N LEU A 127 5.38 -4.52 -13.68
CA LEU A 127 6.78 -4.43 -14.10
C LEU A 127 7.20 -5.57 -15.02
N SER A 128 6.51 -6.72 -14.94
CA SER A 128 6.88 -7.96 -15.63
C SER A 128 5.92 -8.36 -16.74
N GLU A 129 4.73 -7.76 -16.78
CA GLU A 129 3.73 -8.03 -17.80
C GLU A 129 3.89 -7.13 -19.03
N ARG A 130 3.66 -7.73 -20.20
CA ARG A 130 3.51 -7.00 -21.45
C ARG A 130 2.07 -6.56 -21.58
N THR A 131 1.84 -5.34 -22.06
CA THR A 131 0.47 -4.93 -22.40
C THR A 131 0.03 -5.65 -23.68
N LYS A 132 -1.27 -5.85 -23.87
CA LYS A 132 -1.80 -6.42 -25.13
C LYS A 132 -1.68 -5.43 -26.30
N THR A 133 -1.84 -4.15 -26.01
CA THR A 133 -1.82 -3.03 -26.96
C THR A 133 -1.27 -1.78 -26.26
N GLY A 134 -1.10 -0.66 -26.98
CA GLY A 134 -0.66 0.62 -26.45
C GLY A 134 0.62 1.19 -27.05
N CYS A 135 1.39 0.35 -27.76
CA CYS A 135 2.65 0.75 -28.42
C CYS A 135 2.53 0.75 -29.95
N GLY A 136 3.44 1.45 -30.62
CA GLY A 136 3.45 1.63 -32.08
C GLY A 136 2.64 2.81 -32.58
N ARG A 137 2.77 3.13 -33.88
CA ARG A 137 2.11 4.27 -34.54
C ARG A 137 0.59 4.31 -34.33
N TRP A 138 -0.05 3.14 -34.29
CA TRP A 138 -1.50 3.00 -34.15
C TRP A 138 -1.92 2.46 -32.78
N LYS A 139 -1.00 2.38 -31.80
CA LYS A 139 -1.22 1.82 -30.45
C LYS A 139 -1.83 0.41 -30.42
N ASN A 140 -1.72 -0.35 -31.50
CA ASN A 140 -2.27 -1.70 -31.63
C ASN A 140 -1.24 -2.80 -31.32
N MET A 141 0.01 -2.45 -30.99
CA MET A 141 1.05 -3.41 -30.65
C MET A 141 1.25 -3.52 -29.13
N PRO A 142 1.62 -4.70 -28.62
CA PRO A 142 2.07 -4.89 -27.24
C PRO A 142 3.22 -3.96 -26.87
N CYS A 143 3.15 -3.33 -25.69
CA CYS A 143 4.32 -2.70 -25.10
C CYS A 143 5.19 -3.76 -24.43
N LYS A 144 6.50 -3.50 -24.40
CA LYS A 144 7.44 -4.29 -23.60
C LYS A 144 7.16 -4.08 -22.11
N ALA A 145 7.43 -5.12 -21.32
CA ALA A 145 7.41 -4.99 -19.87
C ALA A 145 8.52 -4.03 -19.41
N PRO A 146 8.29 -3.16 -18.42
CA PRO A 146 9.32 -2.26 -17.89
C PRO A 146 10.59 -2.97 -17.45
N CYS A 147 10.45 -4.16 -16.85
CA CYS A 147 11.54 -5.01 -16.39
C CYS A 147 11.59 -6.32 -17.20
N GLU A 148 11.62 -6.22 -18.53
CA GLU A 148 11.63 -7.38 -19.45
C GLU A 148 12.70 -8.42 -19.10
N ALA A 149 13.90 -7.98 -18.69
CA ALA A 149 15.01 -8.87 -18.35
C ALA A 149 14.80 -9.65 -17.03
N GLN A 150 13.99 -9.15 -16.10
CA GLN A 150 13.70 -9.77 -14.80
C GLN A 150 12.26 -10.30 -14.71
N ALA A 151 11.55 -10.32 -15.84
CA ALA A 151 10.12 -10.60 -15.85
C ALA A 151 9.80 -12.00 -15.31
N LYS A 152 10.65 -12.99 -15.58
CA LYS A 152 10.46 -14.37 -15.13
C LYS A 152 10.55 -14.48 -13.61
N GLU A 153 11.53 -13.83 -13.00
CA GLU A 153 11.76 -13.79 -11.56
C GLU A 153 10.58 -13.11 -10.86
N PHE A 154 10.14 -11.96 -11.36
CA PHE A 154 9.00 -11.22 -10.79
C PHE A 154 7.70 -12.00 -10.90
N GLN A 155 7.41 -12.61 -12.06
CA GLN A 155 6.23 -13.45 -12.25
C GLN A 155 6.27 -14.70 -11.36
N GLY A 156 7.45 -15.27 -11.13
CA GLY A 156 7.64 -16.40 -10.22
C GLY A 156 7.20 -16.04 -8.79
N VAL A 157 7.65 -14.90 -8.27
CA VAL A 157 7.23 -14.41 -6.95
C VAL A 157 5.74 -14.07 -6.91
N VAL A 158 5.21 -13.39 -7.92
CA VAL A 158 3.76 -13.07 -8.00
C VAL A 158 2.93 -14.35 -7.89
N ARG A 159 3.31 -15.41 -8.62
CA ARG A 159 2.60 -16.69 -8.56
C ARG A 159 2.66 -17.33 -7.18
N GLN A 160 3.84 -17.37 -6.56
CA GLN A 160 4.00 -17.93 -5.21
C GLN A 160 3.12 -17.21 -4.19
N ILE A 161 3.06 -15.88 -4.24
CA ILE A 161 2.18 -15.10 -3.36
C ILE A 161 0.71 -15.44 -3.64
N GLN A 162 0.30 -15.49 -4.91
CA GLN A 162 -1.07 -15.83 -5.29
C GLN A 162 -1.49 -17.24 -4.86
N GLU A 163 -0.58 -18.20 -4.88
CA GLU A 163 -0.84 -19.56 -4.40
C GLU A 163 -1.01 -19.54 -2.87
N ARG A 164 -0.09 -18.90 -2.15
CA ARG A 164 -0.14 -18.77 -0.68
C ARG A 164 -1.39 -18.06 -0.16
N LEU A 165 -1.90 -17.05 -0.87
CA LEU A 165 -3.09 -16.29 -0.45
C LEU A 165 -4.42 -17.02 -0.72
N LYS A 166 -4.41 -18.15 -1.46
CA LYS A 166 -5.61 -18.97 -1.69
C LYS A 166 -5.81 -20.06 -0.64
N GLU A 167 -4.77 -20.37 0.13
CA GLU A 167 -4.78 -21.30 1.25
C GLU A 167 -5.45 -20.68 2.48
#